data_AF-A0A2S9ZXI0-F1
#
_entry.id   AF-A0A2S9ZXI0-F1
#
_cell.length_a   1.000
_cell.length_b   1.000
_cell.length_c   1.000
_cell.angle_alpha   90.00
_cell.angle_beta   90.00
_cell.angle_gamma   90.00
#
_symmetry.space_group_name_H-M   'P 1'
#
loop_
_entity.id
_entity.type
_entity.pdbx_description
1 polymer ?
#
loop_
_entity_poly.entity_id
_entity_poly.type
_entity_poly.pdbx_seq_one_letter_code
_entity_poly.pdbx_strand_id
1 'polypeptide(L)'
;MVLSSALLSPLHRFPVLWCSYRPLLRAARTAPLDAHHRLAIEQYIKRELRQWRSLRTALKVQPKLREAEEFIHRLESTAHSSAHLERMRELADHLILRHAKKPTHVVKPRQVPKPAPSIIRATAFNPPMQREWRGWIRKAQKQEQREYKRKDMRISPELYATVRGLRRSIARNKSAAGQARRREAQLPAE
;
A
#
# COMPACT_ATOMS: atom_id res chain seq x y z
N MET A 1 -31.30 -16.48 -8.72
CA MET A 1 -32.10 -16.06 -7.55
C MET A 1 -33.12 -15.01 -7.96
N VAL A 2 -34.34 -15.08 -7.43
CA VAL A 2 -35.44 -14.12 -7.67
C VAL A 2 -35.16 -12.84 -6.88
N LEU A 3 -34.40 -11.90 -7.45
CA LEU A 3 -34.07 -10.60 -6.82
C LEU A 3 -35.14 -9.51 -7.06
N SER A 4 -36.31 -9.89 -7.57
CA SER A 4 -37.14 -8.98 -8.36
C SER A 4 -38.03 -8.03 -7.55
N SER A 5 -38.47 -8.40 -6.33
CA SER A 5 -39.37 -7.55 -5.52
C SER A 5 -38.60 -6.66 -4.53
N ALA A 6 -37.56 -7.18 -3.88
CA ALA A 6 -36.79 -6.43 -2.89
C ALA A 6 -36.05 -5.23 -3.48
N LEU A 7 -35.62 -5.29 -4.75
CA LEU A 7 -34.92 -4.18 -5.41
C LEU A 7 -35.85 -3.01 -5.78
N LEU A 8 -37.17 -3.20 -5.77
CA LEU A 8 -38.13 -2.13 -6.01
C LEU A 8 -38.18 -1.14 -4.83
N SER A 9 -37.97 -1.62 -3.60
CA SER A 9 -37.89 -0.77 -2.41
C SER A 9 -36.53 -0.08 -2.29
N PRO A 10 -36.46 1.26 -2.25
CA PRO A 10 -35.19 1.98 -2.09
C PRO A 10 -34.47 1.64 -0.79
N LEU A 11 -35.19 1.22 0.25
CA LEU A 11 -34.64 0.83 1.55
C LEU A 11 -33.89 -0.50 1.49
N HIS A 12 -34.18 -1.37 0.51
CA HIS A 12 -33.60 -2.71 0.42
C HIS A 12 -32.49 -2.80 -0.62
N ARG A 13 -32.29 -1.77 -1.46
CA ARG A 13 -31.22 -1.72 -2.47
C ARG A 13 -29.82 -1.79 -1.85
N PHE A 14 -29.60 -1.06 -0.76
CA PHE A 14 -28.30 -1.04 -0.09
C PHE A 14 -27.99 -2.34 0.67
N PRO A 15 -28.92 -2.89 1.50
CA PRO A 15 -28.74 -4.22 2.10
C PRO A 15 -28.43 -5.31 1.08
N VAL A 16 -29.14 -5.37 -0.05
CA VAL A 16 -28.95 -6.41 -1.07
C VAL A 16 -27.56 -6.32 -1.71
N LEU A 17 -27.08 -5.12 -2.05
CA LEU A 17 -25.70 -4.91 -2.53
C LEU A 17 -24.65 -5.25 -1.46
N TRP A 18 -24.97 -5.05 -0.19
CA TRP A 18 -24.06 -5.37 0.91
C TRP A 18 -24.02 -6.88 1.21
N CYS A 19 -25.09 -7.62 0.92
CA CYS A 19 -25.12 -9.07 1.04
C CYS A 19 -24.12 -9.74 0.08
N SER A 20 -23.86 -9.19 -1.10
CA SER A 20 -22.85 -9.74 -2.02
C SER A 20 -21.40 -9.35 -1.66
N TYR A 21 -21.21 -8.34 -0.82
CA TYR A 21 -19.87 -7.87 -0.41
C TYR A 21 -19.06 -8.93 0.35
N ARG A 22 -19.68 -9.56 1.36
CA ARG A 22 -18.99 -10.56 2.19
C ARG A 22 -18.58 -11.79 1.37
N PRO A 23 -19.45 -12.39 0.54
CA PRO A 23 -19.07 -13.45 -0.40
C PRO A 23 -17.92 -13.05 -1.33
N LEU A 24 -17.97 -11.86 -1.93
CA LEU A 24 -16.90 -11.35 -2.81
C LEU A 24 -15.54 -11.29 -2.12
N LEU A 25 -15.49 -10.71 -0.91
CA LEU A 25 -14.25 -10.63 -0.15
C LEU A 25 -13.77 -12.01 0.32
N ARG A 26 -14.69 -12.90 0.69
CA ARG A 26 -14.34 -14.27 1.08
C ARG A 26 -13.72 -15.00 -0.10
N ALA A 27 -14.37 -14.99 -1.26
CA ALA A 27 -13.89 -15.63 -2.48
C ALA A 27 -12.52 -15.09 -2.92
N ALA A 28 -12.32 -13.76 -2.86
CA ALA A 28 -11.04 -13.13 -3.19
C ALA A 28 -9.90 -13.55 -2.23
N ARG A 29 -10.21 -13.79 -0.95
CA ARG A 29 -9.23 -14.22 0.05
C ARG A 29 -8.86 -15.70 -0.09
N THR A 30 -9.84 -16.53 -0.42
CA THR A 30 -9.69 -17.98 -0.55
C THR A 30 -9.10 -18.38 -1.91
N ALA A 31 -9.12 -17.50 -2.91
CA ALA A 31 -8.54 -17.77 -4.22
C ALA A 31 -7.04 -18.12 -4.12
N PRO A 32 -6.52 -19.10 -4.89
CA PRO A 32 -5.11 -19.49 -4.90
C PRO A 32 -4.24 -18.49 -5.70
N LEU A 33 -4.31 -17.22 -5.34
CA LEU A 33 -3.53 -16.12 -5.92
C LEU A 33 -2.42 -15.68 -4.98
N ASP A 34 -1.43 -14.93 -5.47
CA ASP A 34 -0.40 -14.36 -4.60
C ASP A 34 -0.97 -13.24 -3.71
N ALA A 35 -0.32 -12.99 -2.58
CA ALA A 35 -0.80 -11.99 -1.60
C ALA A 35 -0.98 -10.60 -2.23
N HIS A 36 -0.07 -10.19 -3.14
CA HIS A 36 -0.16 -8.92 -3.85
C HIS A 36 -1.38 -8.85 -4.78
N HIS A 37 -1.65 -9.90 -5.54
CA HIS A 37 -2.83 -9.96 -6.42
C HIS A 37 -4.14 -9.99 -5.61
N ARG A 38 -4.19 -10.76 -4.51
CA ARG A 38 -5.36 -10.76 -3.61
C ARG A 38 -5.66 -9.38 -3.07
N LEU A 39 -4.63 -8.65 -2.61
CA LEU A 39 -4.79 -7.29 -2.11
C LEU A 39 -5.28 -6.32 -3.19
N ALA A 40 -4.77 -6.44 -4.42
CA ALA A 40 -5.23 -5.60 -5.53
C ALA A 40 -6.71 -5.83 -5.86
N ILE A 41 -7.13 -7.11 -5.92
CA ILE A 41 -8.53 -7.49 -6.15
C ILE A 41 -9.42 -7.03 -4.98
N GLU A 42 -8.98 -7.21 -3.73
CA GLU A 42 -9.73 -6.71 -2.56
C GLU A 42 -9.95 -5.19 -2.60
N GLN A 43 -8.90 -4.43 -2.94
CA GLN A 43 -8.99 -2.98 -3.04
C GLN A 43 -9.94 -2.54 -4.16
N TYR A 44 -9.90 -3.24 -5.29
CA TYR A 44 -10.83 -3.03 -6.39
C TYR A 44 -12.29 -3.29 -5.95
N ILE A 45 -12.58 -4.43 -5.33
CA ILE A 45 -13.92 -4.77 -4.82
C ILE A 45 -14.41 -3.69 -3.84
N LYS A 46 -13.55 -3.28 -2.88
CA LYS A 46 -13.87 -2.22 -1.90
C LYS A 46 -14.17 -0.89 -2.59
N ARG A 47 -13.47 -0.56 -3.68
CA ARG A 47 -13.68 0.69 -4.42
C ARG A 47 -14.98 0.65 -5.22
N GLU A 48 -15.22 -0.41 -5.97
CA GLU A 48 -16.45 -0.58 -6.75
C GLU A 48 -17.68 -0.51 -5.85
N LEU A 49 -17.68 -1.23 -4.73
CA LEU A 49 -18.81 -1.18 -3.81
C LEU A 49 -19.05 0.18 -3.19
N ARG A 50 -18.00 0.97 -2.92
CA ARG A 50 -18.16 2.37 -2.50
C ARG A 50 -18.87 3.20 -3.56
N GLN A 51 -18.54 3.00 -4.83
CA GLN A 51 -19.22 3.68 -5.94
C GLN A 51 -20.67 3.22 -6.03
N TRP A 52 -20.93 1.93 -5.87
CA TRP A 52 -22.28 1.36 -5.97
C TRP A 52 -23.21 1.82 -4.85
N ARG A 53 -22.69 2.31 -3.71
CA ARG A 53 -23.51 2.93 -2.65
C ARG A 53 -24.33 4.13 -3.13
N SER A 54 -23.85 4.83 -4.16
CA SER A 54 -24.55 5.98 -4.74
C SER A 54 -25.63 5.58 -5.76
N LEU A 55 -25.74 4.30 -6.11
CA LEU A 55 -26.74 3.82 -7.05
C LEU A 55 -28.12 3.83 -6.39
N ARG A 56 -28.94 4.80 -6.80
CA ARG A 56 -30.28 4.98 -6.25
C ARG A 56 -31.35 4.19 -6.97
N THR A 57 -31.13 3.75 -8.21
CA THR A 57 -32.18 3.17 -9.07
C THR A 57 -32.03 1.65 -9.25
N ALA A 58 -33.12 0.90 -9.11
CA ALA A 58 -33.15 -0.56 -9.25
C ALA A 58 -32.54 -1.07 -10.57
N LEU A 59 -32.85 -0.38 -11.68
CA LEU A 59 -32.33 -0.69 -13.02
C LEU A 59 -30.79 -0.63 -13.11
N LYS A 60 -30.14 0.18 -12.26
CA LYS A 60 -28.67 0.25 -12.19
C LYS A 60 -28.09 -0.74 -11.19
N VAL A 61 -28.87 -1.15 -10.18
CA VAL A 61 -28.43 -2.07 -9.13
C VAL A 61 -28.46 -3.53 -9.62
N GLN A 62 -29.49 -3.92 -10.36
CA GLN A 62 -29.61 -5.27 -10.92
C GLN A 62 -28.39 -5.73 -11.74
N PRO A 63 -27.90 -4.98 -12.74
CA PRO A 63 -26.73 -5.42 -13.50
C PRO A 63 -25.49 -5.54 -12.60
N LYS A 64 -25.32 -4.65 -11.61
CA LYS A 64 -24.20 -4.74 -10.67
C LYS A 64 -24.25 -5.95 -9.75
N LEU A 65 -25.45 -6.40 -9.38
CA LEU A 65 -25.62 -7.65 -8.64
C LEU A 65 -25.26 -8.86 -9.49
N ARG A 66 -25.70 -8.89 -10.76
CA ARG A 66 -25.30 -9.97 -11.70
C ARG A 66 -23.81 -10.00 -11.94
N GLU A 67 -23.20 -8.84 -12.19
CA GLU A 67 -21.73 -8.70 -12.33
C GLU A 67 -21.01 -9.23 -11.08
N ALA A 68 -21.52 -8.92 -9.88
CA ALA A 68 -20.95 -9.40 -8.62
C ALA A 68 -21.06 -10.93 -8.47
N GLU A 69 -22.21 -11.51 -8.81
CA GLU A 69 -22.44 -12.96 -8.79
C GLU A 69 -21.50 -13.68 -9.77
N GLU A 70 -21.42 -13.20 -11.01
CA GLU A 70 -20.49 -13.74 -12.00
C GLU A 70 -19.04 -13.65 -11.53
N PHE A 71 -18.67 -12.55 -10.88
CA PHE A 71 -17.31 -12.36 -10.38
C PHE A 71 -17.00 -13.30 -9.21
N ILE A 72 -17.97 -13.59 -8.33
CA ILE A 72 -17.84 -14.63 -7.30
C ILE A 72 -17.58 -15.98 -7.96
N HIS A 73 -18.39 -16.37 -8.94
CA HIS A 73 -18.22 -17.64 -9.65
C HIS A 73 -16.86 -17.75 -10.33
N ARG A 74 -16.36 -16.68 -10.94
CA ARG A 74 -15.02 -16.65 -11.54
C ARG A 74 -13.92 -16.86 -10.49
N LEU A 75 -14.04 -16.19 -9.34
CA LEU A 75 -13.10 -16.33 -8.23
C LEU A 75 -13.12 -17.75 -7.65
N GLU A 76 -14.30 -18.34 -7.45
CA GLU A 76 -14.42 -19.73 -6.95
C GLU A 76 -13.90 -20.76 -7.97
N SER A 77 -14.08 -20.47 -9.26
CA SER A 77 -13.57 -21.31 -10.35
C SER A 77 -12.05 -21.32 -10.47
N THR A 78 -11.35 -20.31 -9.91
CA THR A 78 -9.87 -20.31 -9.89
C THR A 78 -9.26 -21.45 -9.07
N ALA A 79 -10.01 -22.00 -8.12
CA ALA A 79 -9.56 -23.16 -7.35
C ALA A 79 -9.56 -24.46 -8.18
N HIS A 80 -10.37 -24.52 -9.24
CA HIS A 80 -10.63 -25.73 -10.01
C HIS A 80 -10.10 -25.66 -11.46
N SER A 81 -9.70 -24.47 -11.92
CA SER A 81 -9.27 -24.24 -13.31
C SER A 81 -8.08 -23.29 -13.38
N SER A 82 -6.95 -23.80 -13.91
CA SER A 82 -5.73 -23.03 -14.15
C SER A 82 -5.96 -21.85 -15.11
N ALA A 83 -6.76 -22.06 -16.17
CA ALA A 83 -7.10 -21.00 -17.13
C ALA A 83 -7.90 -19.84 -16.51
N HIS A 84 -8.73 -20.11 -15.49
CA HIS A 84 -9.44 -19.04 -14.76
C HIS A 84 -8.50 -18.31 -13.81
N LEU A 85 -7.57 -19.05 -13.21
CA LEU A 85 -6.56 -18.51 -12.32
C LEU A 85 -5.60 -17.57 -13.06
N GLU A 86 -5.12 -17.94 -14.25
CA GLU A 86 -4.28 -17.08 -15.09
C GLU A 86 -5.01 -15.78 -15.48
N ARG A 87 -6.26 -15.88 -15.93
CA ARG A 87 -7.08 -14.70 -16.23
C ARG A 87 -7.28 -13.79 -15.02
N MET A 88 -7.38 -14.35 -13.82
CA MET A 88 -7.47 -13.56 -12.59
C MET A 88 -6.14 -12.92 -12.19
N ARG A 89 -4.99 -13.55 -12.49
CA ARG A 89 -3.67 -12.95 -12.34
C ARG A 89 -3.49 -11.77 -13.29
N GLU A 90 -3.81 -11.93 -14.57
CA GLU A 90 -3.78 -10.86 -15.57
C GLU A 90 -4.64 -9.67 -15.17
N LEU A 91 -5.86 -9.94 -14.68
CA LEU A 91 -6.74 -8.90 -14.15
C LEU A 91 -6.09 -8.17 -12.98
N ALA A 92 -5.50 -8.90 -12.04
CA ALA A 92 -4.85 -8.33 -10.88
C ALA A 92 -3.62 -7.50 -11.27
N ASP A 93 -2.81 -7.96 -12.23
CA ASP A 93 -1.69 -7.20 -12.78
C ASP A 93 -2.16 -5.89 -13.42
N HIS A 94 -3.22 -5.95 -14.23
CA HIS A 94 -3.83 -4.75 -14.80
C HIS A 94 -4.35 -3.79 -13.72
N LEU A 95 -4.97 -4.30 -12.65
CA LEU A 95 -5.39 -3.47 -11.52
C LEU A 95 -4.18 -2.83 -10.82
N ILE A 96 -3.12 -3.59 -10.56
CA ILE A 96 -1.90 -3.08 -9.95
C ILE A 96 -1.31 -1.96 -10.81
N LEU A 97 -1.21 -2.15 -12.12
CA LEU A 97 -0.69 -1.14 -13.04
C LEU A 97 -1.58 0.11 -13.11
N ARG A 98 -2.90 -0.07 -13.12
CA ARG A 98 -3.86 1.06 -13.08
C ARG A 98 -3.75 1.85 -11.77
N HIS A 99 -3.35 1.19 -10.69
CA HIS A 99 -3.23 1.75 -9.34
C HIS A 99 -1.81 2.15 -8.95
N ALA A 100 -0.80 1.78 -9.74
CA ALA A 100 0.54 2.32 -9.67
C ALA A 100 0.42 3.81 -9.94
N LYS A 101 0.38 4.57 -8.85
CA LYS A 101 0.07 6.00 -8.82
C LYS A 101 0.83 6.69 -9.95
N LYS A 102 0.11 7.49 -10.76
CA LYS A 102 0.75 8.59 -11.51
C LYS A 102 1.68 9.32 -10.53
N PRO A 103 2.91 9.70 -10.92
CA PRO A 103 3.82 10.39 -10.02
C PRO A 103 3.05 11.52 -9.37
N THR A 104 2.98 11.48 -8.04
CA THR A 104 2.22 12.42 -7.23
C THR A 104 2.68 13.81 -7.64
N HIS A 105 1.90 14.52 -8.46
CA HIS A 105 2.21 15.91 -8.76
C HIS A 105 2.21 16.59 -7.39
N VAL A 106 3.36 17.11 -6.98
CA VAL A 106 3.50 17.85 -5.73
C VAL A 106 2.58 19.06 -5.90
N VAL A 107 1.35 18.94 -5.39
CA VAL A 107 0.40 20.06 -5.36
C VAL A 107 1.07 21.07 -4.43
N LYS A 108 1.57 22.17 -5.00
CA LYS A 108 2.04 23.31 -4.21
C LYS A 108 0.95 23.63 -3.19
N PRO A 109 1.27 23.77 -1.89
CA PRO A 109 0.26 24.02 -0.88
C PRO A 109 -0.54 25.26 -1.30
N ARG A 110 -1.86 25.09 -1.45
CA ARG A 110 -2.78 26.17 -1.77
C ARG A 110 -2.65 27.21 -0.65
N GLN A 111 -2.13 28.40 -0.97
CA GLN A 111 -2.11 29.50 -0.03
C GLN A 111 -3.57 29.88 0.25
N VAL A 112 -4.09 29.46 1.39
CA VAL A 112 -5.38 29.93 1.88
C VAL A 112 -5.17 31.37 2.37
N PRO A 113 -5.87 32.37 1.82
CA PRO A 113 -5.77 33.73 2.35
C PRO A 113 -6.22 33.72 3.82
N LYS A 114 -5.41 34.31 4.70
CA LYS A 114 -5.77 34.47 6.11
C LYS A 114 -7.09 35.27 6.19
N PRO A 115 -8.11 34.81 6.93
CA PRO A 115 -9.32 35.60 7.11
C PRO A 115 -8.97 36.89 7.85
N ALA A 116 -9.37 38.03 7.27
CA ALA A 116 -9.29 39.33 7.93
C ALA A 116 -10.11 39.30 9.24
N PRO A 117 -9.67 39.97 10.31
CA PRO A 117 -10.39 39.98 11.58
C PRO A 117 -11.73 40.71 11.40
N SER A 118 -12.83 39.96 11.40
CA SER A 118 -14.18 40.53 11.54
C SER A 118 -14.48 40.78 13.01
N ILE A 119 -14.96 41.98 13.33
CA ILE A 119 -15.09 42.61 14.66
C ILE A 119 -15.99 41.83 15.65
N ILE A 120 -16.70 40.79 15.21
CA ILE A 120 -17.59 40.01 16.07
C ILE A 120 -17.20 38.54 15.98
N ARG A 121 -16.45 38.04 16.95
CA ARG A 121 -16.31 36.61 17.21
C ARG A 121 -16.51 36.36 18.69
N ALA A 122 -17.55 35.58 19.00
CA ALA A 122 -17.65 34.83 20.23
C ALA A 122 -16.30 34.12 20.44
N THR A 123 -15.60 34.50 21.49
CA THR A 123 -14.39 33.84 21.95
C THR A 123 -14.78 32.43 22.39
N ALA A 124 -14.57 31.44 21.52
CA ALA A 124 -14.38 30.09 22.01
C ALA A 124 -13.16 30.17 22.93
N PHE A 125 -13.39 30.07 24.25
CA PHE A 125 -12.36 30.02 25.27
C PHE A 125 -11.56 28.73 25.05
N ASN A 126 -10.57 28.80 24.17
CA ASN A 126 -9.62 27.74 23.91
C ASN A 126 -8.23 28.37 24.10
N PRO A 127 -7.73 28.42 25.35
CA PRO A 127 -6.45 29.06 25.61
C PRO A 127 -5.38 28.39 24.73
N PRO A 128 -4.47 29.17 24.11
CA PRO A 128 -3.45 28.59 23.25
C PRO A 128 -2.61 27.64 24.09
N MET A 129 -2.67 26.32 23.79
CA MET A 129 -1.70 25.36 24.33
C MET A 129 -0.31 25.97 24.21
N GLN A 130 0.34 26.18 25.36
CA GLN A 130 1.61 26.87 25.50
C GLN A 130 2.61 26.36 24.44
N ARG A 131 3.27 27.28 23.73
CA ARG A 131 4.17 27.00 22.59
C ARG A 131 5.25 25.96 22.92
N GLU A 132 5.64 25.87 24.19
CA GLU A 132 6.67 24.98 24.71
C GLU A 132 6.31 23.51 24.56
N TRP A 133 5.06 23.14 24.87
CA TRP A 133 4.55 21.78 24.73
C TRP A 133 4.51 21.32 23.26
N ARG A 134 4.18 22.24 22.34
CA ARG A 134 4.22 21.96 20.90
C ARG A 134 5.64 21.71 20.40
N GLY A 135 6.63 22.39 20.99
CA GLY A 135 8.05 22.16 20.71
C GLY A 135 8.51 20.78 21.19
N TRP A 136 8.07 20.38 22.39
CA TRP A 136 8.39 19.07 22.98
C TRP A 136 7.82 17.91 22.17
N ILE A 137 6.52 17.97 21.80
CA ILE A 137 5.86 16.92 20.99
C ILE A 137 6.57 16.74 19.64
N ARG A 138 6.96 17.83 18.97
CA ARG A 138 7.70 17.76 17.70
C ARG A 138 9.08 17.14 17.86
N LYS A 139 9.79 17.43 18.95
CA LYS A 139 11.10 16.82 19.24
C LYS A 139 10.95 15.32 19.52
N ALA A 140 9.95 14.93 20.31
CA ALA A 140 9.65 13.53 20.61
C ALA A 140 9.34 12.71 19.33
N GLN A 141 8.44 13.21 18.47
CA GLN A 141 8.14 12.54 17.19
C GLN A 141 9.37 12.43 16.28
N LYS A 142 10.23 13.45 16.25
CA LYS A 142 11.45 13.44 15.44
C LYS A 142 12.48 12.44 15.97
N GLN A 143 12.51 12.22 17.28
CA GLN A 143 13.36 11.22 17.93
C GLN A 143 12.85 9.80 17.65
N GLU A 144 11.55 9.58 17.78
CA GLU A 144 10.90 8.30 17.46
C GLU A 144 11.12 7.89 16.00
N GLN A 145 11.00 8.82 15.05
CA GLN A 145 11.32 8.55 13.64
C GLN A 145 12.79 8.23 13.40
N ARG A 146 13.71 8.84 14.16
CA ARG A 146 15.14 8.54 14.08
C ARG A 146 15.44 7.16 14.65
N GLU A 147 14.80 6.79 15.75
CA GLU A 147 14.91 5.45 16.33
C GLU A 147 14.32 4.38 15.43
N TYR A 148 13.17 4.65 14.81
CA TYR A 148 12.57 3.76 13.83
C TYR A 148 13.51 3.55 12.64
N LYS A 149 14.03 4.63 12.04
CA LYS A 149 15.04 4.55 10.97
C LYS A 149 16.33 3.86 11.41
N ARG A 150 16.75 4.02 12.67
CA ARG A 150 17.92 3.30 13.22
C ARG A 150 17.65 1.81 13.36
N LYS A 151 16.44 1.42 13.78
CA LYS A 151 16.02 0.01 13.86
C LYS A 151 15.87 -0.61 12.47
N ASP A 152 15.37 0.16 11.51
CA ASP A 152 15.20 -0.25 10.12
C ASP A 152 16.56 -0.34 9.37
N MET A 153 17.50 0.55 9.68
CA MET A 153 18.88 0.51 9.19
C MET A 153 19.83 -0.32 10.07
N ARG A 154 19.35 -1.08 11.06
CA ARG A 154 20.21 -2.05 11.75
C ARG A 154 20.51 -3.16 10.76
N ILE A 155 21.63 -3.00 10.07
CA ILE A 155 22.30 -4.06 9.32
C ILE A 155 22.27 -5.32 10.18
N SER A 156 21.67 -6.40 9.67
CA SER A 156 21.61 -7.69 10.38
C SER A 156 23.00 -8.00 10.94
N PRO A 157 23.13 -8.48 12.19
CA PRO A 157 24.43 -8.82 12.78
C PRO A 157 25.29 -9.69 11.87
N GLU A 158 24.63 -10.58 11.11
CA GLU A 158 25.23 -11.43 10.09
C GLU A 158 25.83 -10.61 8.95
N LEU A 159 25.05 -9.71 8.33
CA LEU A 159 25.51 -8.82 7.25
C LEU A 159 26.66 -7.92 7.71
N TYR A 160 26.63 -7.44 8.95
CA TYR A 160 27.71 -6.63 9.50
C TYR A 160 29.01 -7.44 9.65
N ALA A 161 28.91 -8.70 10.08
CA ALA A 161 30.04 -9.62 10.15
C ALA A 161 30.60 -9.94 8.75
N THR A 162 29.74 -10.16 7.74
CA THR A 162 30.16 -10.41 6.35
C THR A 162 30.91 -9.21 5.76
N VAL A 163 30.36 -8.00 5.92
CA VAL A 163 30.98 -6.77 5.42
C VAL A 163 32.32 -6.48 6.12
N ARG A 164 32.41 -6.74 7.43
CA ARG A 164 33.66 -6.59 8.19
C ARG A 164 34.71 -7.63 7.77
N GLY A 165 34.30 -8.87 7.52
CA GLY A 165 35.16 -9.93 6.98
C GLY A 165 35.71 -9.59 5.60
N LEU A 166 34.84 -9.11 4.70
CA LEU A 166 35.21 -8.70 3.35
C LEU A 166 36.23 -7.54 3.37
N ARG A 167 36.02 -6.53 4.21
CA ARG A 167 36.98 -5.43 4.38
C ARG A 167 38.35 -5.89 4.85
N ARG A 168 38.42 -6.86 5.77
CA ARG A 168 39.68 -7.45 6.24
C ARG A 168 40.38 -8.25 5.15
N SER A 169 39.63 -9.00 4.34
CA SER A 169 40.16 -9.74 3.19
C SER A 169 40.78 -8.80 2.14
N ILE A 170 40.06 -7.74 1.78
CA ILE A 170 40.55 -6.72 0.84
C ILE A 170 41.84 -6.05 1.36
N ALA A 171 41.89 -5.72 2.65
CA ALA A 171 43.09 -5.12 3.25
C ALA A 171 44.29 -6.07 3.18
N ARG A 172 44.10 -7.36 3.49
CA ARG A 172 45.14 -8.39 3.39
C ARG A 172 45.64 -8.57 1.96
N ASN A 173 44.72 -8.63 0.98
CA ASN A 173 45.08 -8.78 -0.43
C ASN A 173 45.85 -7.56 -0.94
N LYS A 174 45.46 -6.34 -0.53
CA LYS A 174 46.20 -5.11 -0.86
C LYS A 174 47.61 -5.10 -0.24
N SER A 175 47.77 -5.54 1.02
CA SER A 175 49.09 -5.65 1.63
C SER A 175 49.96 -6.72 0.97
N ALA A 176 49.39 -7.87 0.59
CA ALA A 176 50.09 -8.95 -0.08
C ALA A 176 50.56 -8.52 -1.49
N ALA A 177 49.68 -7.85 -2.26
CA ALA A 177 50.04 -7.30 -3.55
C ALA A 177 51.13 -6.22 -3.44
N GLY A 178 51.09 -5.39 -2.40
CA GLY A 178 52.15 -4.41 -2.11
C GLY A 178 53.49 -5.06 -1.77
N GLN A 179 53.48 -6.18 -1.03
CA GLN A 179 54.70 -6.94 -0.72
C GLN A 179 55.25 -7.69 -1.94
N ALA A 180 54.40 -8.26 -2.79
CA ALA A 180 54.81 -8.92 -4.03
C ALA A 180 55.56 -7.95 -4.96
N ARG A 181 55.01 -6.74 -5.17
CA ARG A 181 55.67 -5.70 -5.98
C ARG A 181 57.02 -5.25 -5.41
N ARG A 182 57.17 -5.22 -4.09
CA ARG A 182 58.45 -4.89 -3.44
C ARG A 182 59.48 -6.00 -3.60
N ARG A 183 59.06 -7.27 -3.62
CA ARG A 183 59.93 -8.42 -3.86
C ARG A 183 60.38 -8.51 -5.32
N GLU A 184 59.46 -8.26 -6.26
CA GLU A 184 59.79 -8.18 -7.69
C GLU A 184 60.78 -7.05 -8.00
N ALA A 185 60.65 -5.90 -7.34
CA ALA A 185 61.60 -4.79 -7.47
C ALA A 185 62.97 -5.04 -6.80
N GLN A 186 63.09 -6.09 -5.99
CA GLN A 186 64.35 -6.50 -5.33
C GLN A 186 65.05 -7.66 -6.05
N LEU A 187 64.43 -8.24 -7.09
CA LEU A 187 65.11 -9.21 -7.94
C LEU A 187 66.11 -8.46 -8.84
N PRO A 188 67.42 -8.80 -8.79
CA PRO A 188 68.37 -8.24 -9.73
C PRO A 188 67.98 -8.68 -11.14
N ALA A 189 67.97 -7.73 -12.08
CA ALA A 189 67.84 -8.04 -13.49
C ALA A 189 69.10 -8.81 -13.92
N GLU A 190 68.96 -10.12 -14.14
CA GLU A 190 69.94 -10.94 -14.87
C GLU A 190 69.89 -10.64 -16.37
#